data_AF-A0A1S3ZI17-F1
#
_entry.id   AF-A0A1S3ZI17-F1
#
_cell.length_a   1.000
_cell.length_b   1.000
_cell.length_c   1.000
_cell.angle_alpha   90.00
_cell.angle_beta   90.00
_cell.angle_gamma   90.00
#
_symmetry.space_group_name_H-M   'P 1'
#
loop_
_entity.id
_entity.type
_entity.pdbx_description
1 polymer ?
#
loop_
_entity_poly.entity_id
_entity_poly.type
_entity_poly.pdbx_seq_one_letter_code
_entity_poly.pdbx_strand_id
1 'polypeptide(L)'
;MSSFNPLTSILNQNKLEGPNYVDWKRNLDIVLTAEGYKFVITKECLEKPENVVDDQVKAYDKWVKADEMTRCYIFAAMVNILQHQHQSMGSAYDMLESLKEMLGEKNRAAKQTAKQEESSSV
;
A
#
# COMPACT_ATOMS: atom_id res chain seq x y z
N MET A 1 -19.06 16.48 -18.55
CA MET A 1 -18.88 16.50 -17.08
C MET A 1 -18.18 15.21 -16.70
N SER A 2 -17.03 15.28 -16.04
CA SER A 2 -16.33 14.10 -15.53
C SER A 2 -17.24 13.38 -14.53
N SER A 3 -17.52 12.10 -14.72
CA SER A 3 -18.28 11.31 -13.75
C SER A 3 -17.51 11.25 -12.44
N PHE A 4 -18.16 11.59 -11.33
CA PHE A 4 -17.59 11.47 -10.00
C PHE A 4 -17.30 9.98 -9.70
N ASN A 5 -16.02 9.65 -9.48
CA ASN A 5 -15.64 8.34 -8.97
C ASN A 5 -15.38 8.45 -7.46
N PRO A 6 -16.28 7.91 -6.60
CA PRO A 6 -16.12 7.98 -5.15
C PRO A 6 -14.83 7.30 -4.67
N LEU A 7 -14.40 6.22 -5.32
CA LEU A 7 -13.17 5.51 -4.96
C LEU A 7 -11.92 6.36 -5.24
N THR A 8 -11.87 7.03 -6.40
CA THR A 8 -10.77 7.96 -6.72
C THR A 8 -10.72 9.12 -5.72
N SER A 9 -11.87 9.60 -5.25
CA SER A 9 -11.92 10.67 -4.24
C SER A 9 -11.36 10.22 -2.90
N ILE A 10 -11.66 8.98 -2.47
CA ILE A 10 -11.12 8.38 -1.24
C ILE A 10 -9.58 8.33 -1.28
N LEU A 11 -8.99 7.91 -2.41
CA LEU A 11 -7.54 7.84 -2.55
C LEU A 11 -6.87 9.23 -2.53
N ASN A 12 -7.53 10.24 -3.11
CA ASN A 12 -6.97 11.59 -3.22
C ASN A 12 -7.07 12.40 -1.92
N GLN A 13 -8.11 12.18 -1.11
CA GLN A 13 -8.37 13.00 0.09
C GLN A 13 -7.45 12.67 1.27
N ASN A 14 -6.76 11.54 1.25
CA ASN A 14 -5.89 11.10 2.34
C ASN A 14 -4.62 10.43 1.80
N LYS A 15 -3.85 11.17 1.00
CA LYS A 15 -2.58 10.66 0.48
C LYS A 15 -1.63 10.33 1.64
N LEU A 16 -0.83 9.29 1.46
CA LEU A 16 0.18 8.91 2.44
C LEU A 16 1.26 9.98 2.53
N GLU A 17 1.36 10.64 3.68
CA GLU A 17 2.36 11.68 3.99
C GLU A 17 3.31 11.24 5.12
N GLY A 18 3.05 10.08 5.71
CA GLY A 18 3.91 9.41 6.68
C GLY A 18 3.20 9.15 8.01
N PRO A 19 2.82 10.18 8.78
CA PRO A 19 2.15 10.00 10.07
C PRO A 19 0.76 9.34 9.97
N ASN A 20 0.10 9.48 8.82
CA ASN A 20 -1.27 9.04 8.59
C ASN A 20 -1.41 7.61 8.04
N TYR A 21 -0.39 6.74 8.22
CA TYR A 21 -0.38 5.39 7.65
C TYR A 21 -1.65 4.58 7.97
N VAL A 22 -2.16 4.66 9.19
CA VAL A 22 -3.35 3.89 9.63
C VAL A 22 -4.59 4.32 8.84
N ASP A 23 -4.84 5.63 8.73
CA ASP A 23 -6.00 6.17 8.02
C ASP A 23 -5.87 5.97 6.51
N TRP A 24 -4.67 6.18 5.96
CA TRP A 24 -4.35 5.89 4.57
C TRP A 24 -4.61 4.42 4.23
N LYS A 25 -4.11 3.49 5.06
CA LYS A 25 -4.32 2.06 4.84
C LYS A 25 -5.80 1.68 4.91
N ARG A 26 -6.57 2.28 5.82
CA ARG A 26 -8.02 2.04 5.91
C ARG A 26 -8.73 2.46 4.62
N ASN A 27 -8.36 3.59 4.05
CA ASN A 27 -8.92 4.10 2.80
C ASN A 27 -8.55 3.22 1.60
N LEU A 28 -7.29 2.77 1.55
CA LEU A 28 -6.84 1.81 0.55
C LEU A 28 -7.61 0.48 0.65
N ASP A 29 -7.77 -0.07 1.86
CA ASP A 29 -8.51 -1.32 2.10
C ASP A 29 -9.97 -1.22 1.61
N ILE A 30 -10.62 -0.06 1.75
CA ILE A 30 -11.99 0.18 1.24
C ILE A 30 -12.00 0.08 -0.29
N VAL A 31 -11.09 0.76 -0.98
CA VAL A 31 -11.01 0.75 -2.45
C VAL A 31 -10.70 -0.65 -2.96
N LEU A 32 -9.72 -1.34 -2.37
CA LEU A 32 -9.36 -2.70 -2.78
C LEU A 32 -10.47 -3.71 -2.49
N THR A 33 -11.29 -3.49 -1.47
CA THR A 33 -12.47 -4.33 -1.20
C THR A 33 -13.53 -4.12 -2.28
N ALA A 34 -13.82 -2.86 -2.62
CA ALA A 34 -14.80 -2.52 -3.65
C ALA A 34 -14.42 -3.07 -5.03
N GLU A 35 -13.13 -3.08 -5.36
CA GLU A 35 -12.58 -3.57 -6.62
C GLU A 35 -12.29 -5.09 -6.60
N GLY A 36 -12.44 -5.75 -5.45
CA GLY A 36 -12.20 -7.18 -5.29
C GLY A 36 -10.73 -7.60 -5.28
N TYR A 37 -9.78 -6.67 -5.08
CA TYR A 37 -8.34 -6.93 -5.10
C TYR A 37 -7.71 -7.10 -3.72
N LYS A 38 -8.45 -6.93 -2.61
CA LYS A 38 -7.91 -6.97 -1.24
C LYS A 38 -7.04 -8.21 -0.93
N PHE A 39 -7.30 -9.35 -1.59
CA PHE A 39 -6.56 -10.59 -1.34
C PHE A 39 -5.05 -10.46 -1.63
N VAL A 40 -4.63 -9.61 -2.57
CA VAL A 40 -3.22 -9.48 -2.99
C VAL A 40 -2.33 -8.80 -1.94
N ILE A 41 -2.92 -8.04 -1.01
CA ILE A 41 -2.17 -7.39 0.09
C ILE A 41 -2.24 -8.19 1.40
N THR A 42 -2.93 -9.34 1.40
CA THR A 42 -3.09 -10.18 2.59
C THR A 42 -2.27 -11.45 2.57
N LYS A 43 -1.76 -11.81 1.39
CA LYS A 43 -1.00 -13.03 1.15
C LYS A 43 0.21 -12.67 0.29
N GLU A 44 1.30 -13.39 0.51
CA GLU A 44 2.49 -13.28 -0.32
C GLU A 44 2.21 -13.62 -1.78
N CYS A 45 3.11 -13.15 -2.65
CA CYS A 45 3.06 -13.34 -4.08
C CYS A 45 2.87 -14.82 -4.45
N LEU A 46 1.94 -15.08 -5.35
CA LEU A 46 1.74 -16.42 -5.89
C LEU A 46 2.92 -16.79 -6.79
N GLU A 47 3.52 -17.97 -6.54
CA GLU A 47 4.55 -18.50 -7.43
C GLU A 47 3.96 -18.85 -8.80
N LYS A 48 4.76 -18.69 -9.84
CA LYS A 48 4.35 -19.03 -11.20
C LYS A 48 4.16 -20.55 -11.30
N PRO A 49 3.00 -21.04 -11.76
CA PRO A 49 2.78 -22.48 -11.89
C PRO A 49 3.75 -23.08 -12.92
N GLU A 50 4.46 -24.15 -12.54
CA GLU A 50 5.41 -24.87 -13.41
C GLU A 50 4.69 -25.84 -14.36
N ASN A 51 3.57 -26.42 -13.92
CA ASN A 51 2.79 -27.38 -14.68
C ASN A 51 1.51 -26.71 -15.20
N VAL A 52 1.34 -26.76 -16.52
CA VAL A 52 0.31 -26.00 -17.26
C VAL A 52 -1.06 -26.65 -17.12
N VAL A 53 -1.70 -26.50 -15.96
CA VAL A 53 -3.15 -26.71 -15.83
C VAL A 53 -3.81 -25.38 -16.14
N ASP A 54 -4.69 -25.36 -17.16
CA ASP A 54 -5.34 -24.15 -17.68
C ASP A 54 -5.98 -23.29 -16.57
N ASP A 55 -6.60 -23.92 -15.58
CA ASP A 55 -7.21 -23.23 -14.44
C ASP A 55 -6.18 -22.57 -13.49
N GLN A 56 -4.99 -23.16 -13.32
CA GLN A 56 -3.93 -22.57 -12.49
C GLN A 56 -3.31 -21.35 -13.17
N VAL A 57 -3.12 -21.41 -14.49
CA VAL A 57 -2.64 -20.27 -15.28
C VAL A 57 -3.63 -19.11 -15.20
N LYS A 58 -4.93 -19.37 -15.39
CA LYS A 58 -5.97 -18.34 -15.25
C LYS A 58 -6.02 -17.72 -13.86
N ALA A 59 -5.86 -18.53 -12.81
CA ALA A 59 -5.81 -18.04 -11.44
C ALA A 59 -4.59 -17.15 -11.20
N TYR A 60 -3.42 -17.54 -11.73
CA TYR A 60 -2.19 -16.75 -11.68
C TYR A 60 -2.34 -15.41 -12.43
N ASP A 61 -2.83 -15.42 -13.67
CA ASP A 61 -3.04 -14.20 -14.45
C ASP A 61 -4.01 -13.23 -13.77
N LYS A 62 -5.08 -13.76 -13.17
CA LYS A 62 -6.01 -12.96 -12.36
C LYS A 62 -5.33 -12.34 -11.15
N TRP A 63 -4.44 -13.08 -10.50
CA TRP A 63 -3.67 -12.58 -9.37
C TRP A 63 -2.70 -11.49 -9.80
N VAL A 64 -1.94 -11.69 -10.88
CA VAL A 64 -0.99 -10.70 -11.43
C VAL A 64 -1.71 -9.39 -11.75
N LYS A 65 -2.85 -9.47 -12.45
CA LYS A 65 -3.64 -8.28 -12.76
C LYS A 65 -4.13 -7.55 -11.50
N ALA A 66 -4.55 -8.28 -10.48
CA ALA A 66 -4.99 -7.69 -9.22
C ALA A 66 -3.81 -7.02 -8.46
N ASP A 67 -2.62 -7.61 -8.50
CA ASP A 67 -1.40 -7.03 -7.92
C ASP A 67 -1.02 -5.73 -8.64
N GLU A 68 -0.97 -5.74 -9.98
CA GLU A 68 -0.68 -4.55 -10.80
C GLU A 68 -1.65 -3.40 -10.50
N MET A 69 -2.96 -3.69 -10.46
CA MET A 69 -3.98 -2.69 -10.15
C MET A 69 -3.84 -2.15 -8.71
N THR A 70 -3.51 -3.02 -7.77
CA THR A 70 -3.28 -2.63 -6.37
C THR A 70 -2.06 -1.72 -6.24
N ARG A 71 -0.97 -2.03 -6.95
CA ARG A 71 0.20 -1.16 -7.02
C ARG A 71 -0.17 0.22 -7.58
N CYS A 72 -0.98 0.29 -8.63
CA CYS A 72 -1.50 1.57 -9.15
C CYS A 72 -2.27 2.35 -8.07
N TYR A 73 -3.12 1.68 -7.27
CA TYR A 73 -3.85 2.33 -6.19
C TYR A 73 -2.94 2.82 -5.06
N ILE A 74 -1.93 2.04 -4.66
CA ILE A 74 -0.92 2.45 -3.67
C ILE A 74 -0.19 3.71 -4.15
N PHE A 75 0.27 3.73 -5.41
CA PHE A 75 0.94 4.91 -5.98
C PHE A 75 0.00 6.12 -6.08
N ALA A 76 -1.24 5.93 -6.55
CA ALA A 76 -2.21 7.03 -6.64
C ALA A 76 -2.52 7.65 -5.27
N ALA A 77 -2.52 6.82 -4.22
CA ALA A 77 -2.82 7.20 -2.85
C ALA A 77 -1.60 7.68 -2.05
N MET A 78 -0.43 7.92 -2.67
CA MET A 78 0.77 8.37 -1.96
C MET A 78 1.36 9.62 -2.61
N VAL A 79 2.10 10.41 -1.83
CA VAL A 79 2.81 11.59 -2.36
C VAL A 79 4.04 11.19 -3.19
N ASN A 80 4.39 12.01 -4.18
CA ASN A 80 5.43 11.70 -5.18
C ASN A 80 6.80 11.31 -4.57
N ILE A 81 7.17 11.90 -3.42
CA ILE A 81 8.43 11.56 -2.75
C ILE A 81 8.47 10.08 -2.32
N LEU A 82 7.36 9.55 -1.81
CA LEU A 82 7.26 8.15 -1.41
C LEU A 82 7.12 7.22 -2.62
N GLN A 83 6.51 7.70 -3.73
CA GLN A 83 6.43 6.94 -4.98
C GLN A 83 7.82 6.58 -5.51
N HIS A 84 8.73 7.56 -5.56
CA HIS A 84 10.10 7.35 -6.06
C HIS A 84 10.90 6.35 -5.21
N GLN A 85 10.68 6.31 -3.89
CA GLN A 85 11.39 5.39 -3.00
C GLN A 85 10.96 3.92 -3.17
N HIS A 86 9.71 3.68 -3.59
CA HIS A 86 9.12 2.33 -3.67
C HIS A 86 8.93 1.84 -5.12
N GLN A 87 9.47 2.58 -6.10
CA GLN A 87 9.25 2.31 -7.53
C GLN A 87 9.87 0.98 -7.99
N SER A 88 10.85 0.44 -7.27
CA SER A 88 11.57 -0.80 -7.58
C SER A 88 10.96 -2.06 -6.95
N MET A 89 9.89 -1.94 -6.15
CA MET A 89 9.30 -3.10 -5.46
C MET A 89 8.43 -3.94 -6.40
N GLY A 90 8.55 -5.26 -6.25
CA GLY A 90 7.98 -6.25 -7.17
C GLY A 90 6.48 -6.46 -7.03
N SER A 91 5.96 -6.43 -5.79
CA SER A 91 4.55 -6.72 -5.49
C SER A 91 3.89 -5.65 -4.61
N ALA A 92 2.56 -5.56 -4.66
CA ALA A 92 1.79 -4.70 -3.76
C ALA A 92 1.97 -5.07 -2.29
N TYR A 93 2.15 -6.36 -2.01
CA TYR A 93 2.40 -6.87 -0.66
C TYR A 93 3.72 -6.31 -0.09
N ASP A 94 4.81 -6.43 -0.85
CA ASP A 94 6.14 -5.95 -0.43
C ASP A 94 6.14 -4.42 -0.24
N MET A 95 5.46 -3.70 -1.13
CA MET A 95 5.28 -2.26 -0.99
C MET A 95 4.59 -1.90 0.33
N LEU A 96 3.54 -2.63 0.71
CA LEU A 96 2.78 -2.34 1.91
C LEU A 96 3.57 -2.67 3.18
N GLU A 97 4.27 -3.82 3.22
CA GLU A 97 5.11 -4.18 4.37
C GLU A 97 6.28 -3.20 4.51
N SER A 98 6.94 -2.79 3.42
CA SER A 98 8.01 -1.79 3.50
C SER A 98 7.51 -0.42 4.01
N LEU A 99 6.36 0.04 3.53
CA LEU A 99 5.75 1.29 4.02
C LEU A 99 5.41 1.22 5.51
N LYS A 100 4.88 0.08 5.97
CA LYS A 100 4.56 -0.18 7.37
C LYS A 100 5.81 -0.15 8.25
N GLU A 101 6.89 -0.78 7.82
CA GLU A 101 8.16 -0.81 8.53
C GLU A 101 8.77 0.59 8.61
N MET A 102 8.95 1.26 7.47
CA MET A 102 9.55 2.60 7.40
C MET A 102 8.80 3.62 8.25
N LEU A 103 7.46 3.62 8.17
CA LEU A 103 6.63 4.58 8.93
C LEU A 103 6.48 4.16 10.39
N GLY A 104 6.50 2.87 10.69
CA GLY A 104 6.58 2.34 12.04
C GLY A 104 7.87 2.77 12.76
N GLU A 105 9.02 2.67 12.09
CA GLU A 105 10.31 3.10 12.60
C GLU A 105 10.38 4.61 12.83
N LYS A 106 9.93 5.42 11.87
CA LYS A 106 9.87 6.89 12.02
C LYS A 106 9.03 7.31 13.22
N ASN A 107 7.90 6.65 13.44
CA ASN A 107 7.02 6.91 14.59
C ASN A 107 7.68 6.52 15.93
N ARG A 108 8.51 5.47 15.96
CA ARG A 108 9.27 5.10 17.17
C ARG A 108 10.40 6.10 17.45
N ALA A 109 11.14 6.49 16.41
CA ALA A 109 12.22 7.47 16.53
C ALA A 109 11.70 8.82 17.04
N ALA A 110 10.61 9.34 16.46
CA ALA A 110 10.00 10.60 16.90
C ALA A 110 9.58 10.58 18.38
N LYS A 111 9.04 9.45 18.86
CA LYS A 111 8.68 9.26 20.28
C LYS A 111 9.89 9.24 21.21
N GLN A 112 11.05 8.79 20.75
CA GLN A 112 12.27 8.78 21.54
C GLN A 112 12.89 10.18 21.63
N THR A 113 12.88 10.94 20.53
CA THR A 113 13.40 12.32 20.49
C THR A 113 12.58 13.25 21.40
N ALA A 114 11.25 13.17 21.35
CA ALA A 114 10.37 13.97 22.21
C ALA A 114 10.63 13.73 23.71
N LYS A 115 10.90 12.48 24.11
CA LYS A 115 11.24 12.15 25.51
C LYS A 115 12.60 12.71 25.93
N GLN A 116 13.58 12.78 25.02
CA GLN A 116 14.91 13.33 25.31
C GLN A 116 14.89 14.85 25.43
N GLU A 117 14.09 15.54 24.62
CA GLU A 117 13.89 16.99 24.70
C GLU A 117 13.16 17.39 26.00
N GLU A 118 12.11 16.64 26.38
CA GLU A 118 11.42 16.85 27.67
C GLU A 118 12.33 16.61 28.87
N SER A 119 13.25 15.63 28.80
CA SER A 119 14.19 15.32 29.88
C SER A 119 15.38 16.28 29.97
N SER A 120 15.68 17.02 28.88
CA SER A 120 16.78 17.99 28.82
C SER A 120 16.34 19.42 29.14
N SER A 121 15.03 19.65 29.29
CA SER A 121 14.46 20.97 29.60
C SER A 121 14.08 21.13 31.09
N VAL A 122 14.53 20.20 31.95
CA VAL A 122 14.34 20.21 33.42
C VAL A 122 15.68 20.39 34.12
#